data_AF-A0A134B2J3-F1
#
_entry.id   AF-A0A134B2J3-F1
#
_cell.length_a   1.000
_cell.length_b   1.000
_cell.length_c   1.000
_cell.angle_alpha   90.00
_cell.angle_beta   90.00
_cell.angle_gamma   90.00
#
_symmetry.space_group_name_H-M   'P 1'
#
loop_
_entity.id
_entity.type
_entity.pdbx_description
1 polymer ?
#
loop_
_entity_poly.entity_id
_entity_poly.type
_entity_poly.pdbx_seq_one_letter_code
_entity_poly.pdbx_strand_id
1 'polypeptide(L)'
;MDKLLQKKLLSLFKEFTLFCKKNNLTYYAAYGTAIGAVRHHGIIPWDDDVDVWMPRKDYEKLLKLKTTLLKTNYEIINIENKGYYLYFAKFCNRNTSIIEREGEPNIGLYIDIFPLDNYNTSRGGVFN
;
A
#
# COMPACT_ATOMS: atom_id res chain seq x y z
N MET A 1 19.68 6.13 0.62
CA MET A 1 18.82 5.20 1.37
C MET A 1 19.59 3.92 1.70
N ASP A 2 19.26 3.24 2.80
CA ASP A 2 19.84 1.93 3.14
C ASP A 2 19.45 0.87 2.10
N LYS A 3 20.45 0.22 1.48
CA LYS A 3 20.23 -0.86 0.49
C LYS A 3 19.46 -2.04 1.09
N LEU A 4 19.58 -2.28 2.39
CA LEU A 4 18.84 -3.33 3.09
C LEU A 4 17.34 -3.01 3.12
N LEU A 5 16.97 -1.75 3.39
CA LEU A 5 15.58 -1.29 3.40
C LEU A 5 14.94 -1.49 2.02
N GLN A 6 15.58 -1.01 0.95
CA GLN A 6 15.07 -1.18 -0.42
C GLN A 6 14.86 -2.65 -0.80
N LYS A 7 15.79 -3.53 -0.41
CA LYS A 7 15.65 -4.97 -0.64
C LYS A 7 14.44 -5.56 0.10
N LYS A 8 14.20 -5.12 1.34
CA LYS A 8 13.02 -5.54 2.13
C LYS A 8 11.72 -5.00 1.54
N LEU A 9 11.69 -3.75 1.08
CA LEU A 9 10.53 -3.16 0.38
C LEU A 9 10.21 -3.93 -0.90
N LEU A 10 11.19 -4.22 -1.74
CA LEU A 10 10.98 -5.01 -2.97
C LEU A 10 10.47 -6.43 -2.66
N SER A 11 11.00 -7.06 -1.60
CA SER A 11 10.51 -8.37 -1.16
C SER A 11 9.06 -8.29 -0.66
N LEU A 12 8.72 -7.26 0.11
CA LEU A 12 7.35 -7.03 0.57
C LEU A 12 6.40 -6.74 -0.59
N PHE A 13 6.82 -5.89 -1.53
CA PHE A 13 6.04 -5.55 -2.70
C PHE A 13 5.78 -6.79 -3.56
N LYS A 14 6.77 -7.68 -3.73
CA LYS A 14 6.59 -8.98 -4.40
C LYS A 14 5.49 -9.80 -3.73
N GLU A 15 5.48 -9.90 -2.41
CA GLU A 15 4.47 -10.65 -1.65
C GLU A 15 3.08 -10.01 -1.79
N PHE A 16 3.01 -8.68 -1.75
CA PHE A 16 1.80 -7.94 -2.07
C PHE A 16 1.29 -8.25 -3.49
N THR A 17 2.16 -8.25 -4.51
CA THR A 17 1.74 -8.58 -5.89
C THR A 17 1.19 -10.00 -6.02
N LEU A 18 1.79 -10.98 -5.31
CA LEU A 18 1.32 -12.36 -5.28
C LEU A 18 -0.04 -12.46 -4.59
N PHE A 19 -0.23 -11.74 -3.49
CA PHE A 19 -1.49 -11.64 -2.78
C PHE A 19 -2.59 -11.02 -3.67
N CYS A 20 -2.30 -9.93 -4.37
CA CYS A 20 -3.22 -9.32 -5.32
C CYS A 20 -3.59 -10.27 -6.46
N LYS A 21 -2.60 -10.95 -7.05
CA LYS A 21 -2.82 -11.92 -8.13
C LYS A 21 -3.71 -13.09 -7.67
N LYS A 22 -3.42 -13.68 -6.51
CA LYS A 22 -4.21 -14.78 -5.93
C LYS A 22 -5.66 -14.40 -5.70
N ASN A 23 -5.91 -13.16 -5.27
CA ASN A 23 -7.24 -12.68 -4.93
C ASN A 23 -7.92 -11.94 -6.08
N ASN A 24 -7.32 -11.87 -7.28
CA ASN A 24 -7.83 -11.11 -8.41
C ASN A 24 -8.17 -9.65 -8.01
N LEU A 25 -7.15 -8.96 -7.50
CA LEU A 25 -7.16 -7.54 -7.13
C LEU A 25 -6.30 -6.75 -8.12
N THR A 26 -6.85 -5.66 -8.63
CA THR A 26 -6.12 -4.72 -9.48
C THR A 26 -5.38 -3.70 -8.63
N TYR A 27 -4.14 -3.39 -8.97
CA TYR A 27 -3.40 -2.25 -8.39
C TYR A 27 -2.55 -1.61 -9.49
N TYR A 28 -2.13 -0.36 -9.26
CA TYR A 28 -1.24 0.39 -10.12
C TYR A 28 -0.13 1.00 -9.26
N ALA A 29 1.11 1.02 -9.74
CA ALA A 29 2.16 1.80 -9.08
C ALA A 29 1.74 3.27 -9.01
N ALA A 30 2.04 3.94 -7.88
CA ALA A 30 1.69 5.33 -7.65
C ALA A 30 2.94 6.19 -7.41
N TYR A 31 2.81 7.51 -7.60
CA TYR A 31 3.80 8.52 -7.20
C TYR A 31 5.27 8.17 -7.54
N GLY A 32 6.16 8.19 -6.54
CA GLY A 32 7.59 7.87 -6.67
C GLY A 32 7.82 6.44 -7.16
N THR A 33 6.99 5.50 -6.73
CA THR A 33 7.05 4.09 -7.18
C THR A 33 6.84 3.97 -8.69
N ALA A 34 5.83 4.66 -9.24
CA ALA A 34 5.57 4.64 -10.68
C ALA A 34 6.72 5.25 -11.49
N ILE A 35 7.24 6.38 -11.02
CA ILE A 35 8.37 7.07 -11.66
C ILE A 35 9.63 6.21 -11.59
N GLY A 36 9.92 5.59 -10.45
CA GLY A 36 11.05 4.71 -10.23
C GLY A 36 11.03 3.52 -11.18
N ALA A 37 9.88 2.86 -11.32
CA ALA A 37 9.71 1.71 -12.19
C ALA A 37 10.09 2.01 -13.65
N VAL A 38 9.70 3.18 -14.17
CA VAL A 38 9.99 3.58 -15.55
C VAL A 38 11.41 4.15 -15.70
N ARG A 39 11.83 5.05 -14.80
CA ARG A 39 13.08 5.81 -14.94
C ARG A 39 14.32 5.08 -14.46
N HIS A 40 14.21 4.30 -13.38
CA HIS A 40 15.34 3.59 -12.76
C HIS A 40 15.24 2.07 -12.86
N HIS A 41 14.15 1.56 -13.45
CA HIS A 41 13.86 0.13 -13.49
C HIS A 41 13.85 -0.52 -12.09
N GLY A 42 13.39 0.23 -11.09
CA GLY A 42 13.40 -0.16 -9.68
C GLY A 42 12.95 0.99 -8.77
N ILE A 43 13.15 0.86 -7.46
CA ILE A 43 12.88 1.94 -6.51
C ILE A 43 13.87 3.09 -6.77
N ILE A 44 13.41 4.34 -6.62
CA ILE A 44 14.29 5.51 -6.72
C ILE A 44 15.40 5.40 -5.65
N PRO A 45 16.69 5.67 -5.95
CA PRO A 45 17.78 5.38 -5.00
C PRO A 45 17.67 6.06 -3.62
N TRP A 46 16.86 7.11 -3.51
CA TRP A 46 16.60 7.83 -2.27
C TRP A 46 15.18 7.64 -1.71
N ASP A 47 14.29 6.89 -2.36
CA ASP A 47 12.96 6.51 -1.81
C ASP A 47 13.10 5.46 -0.70
N ASP A 48 12.22 5.54 0.29
CA ASP A 48 12.06 4.64 1.43
C ASP A 48 10.68 3.96 1.51
N ASP A 49 9.80 4.18 0.54
CA ASP A 49 8.44 3.63 0.53
C ASP A 49 8.08 2.98 -0.82
N VAL A 50 6.89 2.39 -0.83
CA VAL A 50 6.23 1.90 -2.05
C VAL A 50 4.76 2.26 -1.96
N ASP A 51 4.28 2.93 -2.99
CA ASP A 51 2.90 3.39 -3.10
C ASP A 51 2.17 2.70 -4.25
N VAL A 52 0.92 2.34 -4.01
CA VAL A 52 0.01 1.85 -5.05
C VAL A 52 -1.34 2.53 -5.00
N TRP A 53 -1.94 2.72 -6.16
CA TRP A 53 -3.36 2.97 -6.31
C TRP A 53 -4.12 1.67 -6.46
N MET A 54 -5.30 1.58 -5.85
CA MET A 54 -6.20 0.44 -6.00
C MET A 54 -7.61 0.94 -6.30
N PRO A 55 -8.28 0.51 -7.39
CA PRO A 55 -9.66 0.89 -7.66
C PRO A 55 -10.55 0.64 -6.44
N ARG A 56 -11.48 1.56 -6.14
CA ARG A 56 -12.35 1.47 -4.95
C ARG A 56 -12.93 0.08 -4.72
N LYS A 57 -13.44 -0.57 -5.77
CA LYS A 57 -14.01 -1.92 -5.67
C LYS A 57 -12.99 -2.96 -5.16
N ASP A 58 -11.76 -2.91 -5.67
CA ASP A 58 -10.68 -3.80 -5.25
C ASP A 58 -10.17 -3.43 -3.85
N TYR A 59 -10.14 -2.14 -3.51
CA TYR A 59 -9.77 -1.65 -2.18
C TYR A 59 -10.73 -2.18 -1.10
N GLU A 60 -12.04 -2.08 -1.32
CA GLU A 60 -13.02 -2.64 -0.38
C GLU A 60 -12.92 -4.17 -0.26
N LYS A 61 -12.57 -4.84 -1.36
CA LYS A 61 -12.33 -6.29 -1.36
C LYS A 61 -11.06 -6.64 -0.59
N LEU A 62 -10.00 -5.84 -0.73
CA LEU A 62 -8.75 -5.97 0.03
C LEU A 62 -9.02 -5.93 1.54
N LEU A 63 -9.77 -4.93 2.02
CA LEU A 63 -10.08 -4.78 3.45
C LEU A 63 -10.80 -6.02 4.01
N LYS A 64 -11.74 -6.59 3.25
CA LYS A 64 -12.46 -7.83 3.63
C LYS A 64 -11.55 -9.05 3.71
N LEU A 65 -10.42 -9.05 3.01
CA LEU A 65 -9.46 -10.15 3.00
C LEU A 65 -8.47 -10.09 4.18
N LYS A 66 -8.50 -9.05 5.02
CA LYS A 66 -7.61 -8.89 6.19
C LYS A 66 -7.55 -10.13 7.08
N THR A 67 -8.69 -10.77 7.34
CA THR A 67 -8.76 -11.97 8.20
C THR A 67 -8.06 -13.19 7.59
N THR A 68 -7.90 -13.25 6.27
CA THR A 68 -7.20 -14.34 5.59
C THR A 68 -5.70 -14.33 5.87
N LEU A 69 -5.16 -13.20 6.33
CA LEU A 69 -3.74 -13.01 6.63
C LEU A 69 -3.37 -13.36 8.09
N LEU A 70 -4.35 -13.67 8.96
CA LEU A 70 -4.11 -13.92 10.39
C LEU A 70 -3.10 -15.05 10.69
N LYS A 71 -2.96 -16.01 9.78
CA LYS A 71 -1.99 -17.14 9.90
C LYS A 71 -0.70 -16.90 9.12
N THR A 72 -0.47 -15.68 8.65
CA THR A 72 0.70 -15.29 7.86
C THR A 72 1.51 -14.23 8.60
N ASN A 73 2.67 -13.88 8.04
CA ASN A 73 3.48 -12.78 8.56
C ASN A 73 3.01 -11.41 8.06
N TYR A 74 1.88 -11.33 7.37
CA TYR A 74 1.38 -10.09 6.78
C TYR A 74 0.10 -9.63 7.45
N GLU A 75 -0.20 -8.34 7.29
CA GLU A 75 -1.45 -7.77 7.74
C GLU A 75 -1.87 -6.58 6.89
N ILE A 76 -3.15 -6.25 6.97
CA ILE A 76 -3.70 -5.02 6.43
C ILE A 76 -4.06 -4.12 7.62
N ILE A 77 -3.45 -2.95 7.67
CA ILE A 77 -3.77 -1.89 8.64
C ILE A 77 -4.60 -0.83 7.92
N ASN A 78 -5.69 -0.38 8.54
CA ASN A 78 -6.60 0.64 8.02
C ASN A 78 -7.15 1.49 9.18
N ILE A 79 -8.00 2.48 8.86
CA ILE A 79 -8.62 3.41 9.82
C ILE A 79 -9.43 2.73 10.95
N GLU A 80 -9.80 1.47 10.79
CA GLU A 80 -10.49 0.68 11.83
C GLU A 80 -9.52 0.15 12.89
N ASN A 81 -8.21 0.14 12.63
CA ASN A 81 -7.19 -0.21 13.62
C ASN A 81 -7.03 0.93 14.64
N LYS A 82 -7.13 0.60 15.94
CA LYS A 82 -6.93 1.55 17.02
C LYS A 82 -5.57 2.27 16.89
N GLY A 83 -5.60 3.59 16.86
CA GLY A 83 -4.40 4.44 16.77
C GLY A 83 -3.94 4.74 15.34
N TYR A 84 -4.55 4.15 14.32
CA TYR A 84 -4.24 4.47 12.92
C TYR A 84 -5.05 5.68 12.45
N TYR A 85 -4.38 6.67 11.84
CA TYR A 85 -4.97 7.99 11.55
C TYR A 85 -5.13 8.31 10.06
N LEU A 86 -4.62 7.47 9.17
CA LEU A 86 -4.64 7.71 7.72
C LEU A 86 -5.91 7.13 7.08
N TYR A 87 -6.38 7.74 5.99
CA TYR A 87 -7.60 7.34 5.28
C TYR A 87 -7.42 6.15 4.33
N PHE A 88 -6.17 5.75 4.09
CA PHE A 88 -5.79 4.66 3.19
C PHE A 88 -5.18 3.49 3.98
N ALA A 89 -5.13 2.32 3.35
CA ALA A 89 -4.66 1.11 4.00
C ALA A 89 -3.16 0.87 3.77
N LYS A 90 -2.55 0.10 4.66
CA LYS A 90 -1.17 -0.37 4.57
C LYS A 90 -1.14 -1.89 4.53
N PHE A 91 -0.34 -2.48 3.65
CA PHE A 91 -0.01 -3.92 3.69
C PHE A 91 1.35 -4.10 4.36
N CYS A 92 1.35 -4.64 5.59
CA CYS A 92 2.51 -4.64 6.47
C CYS A 92 3.11 -6.03 6.66
N ASN A 93 4.42 -6.11 6.91
CA ASN A 93 5.11 -7.33 7.36
C ASN A 93 5.34 -7.31 8.88
N ARG A 94 4.65 -8.20 9.60
CA ARG A 94 4.70 -8.36 11.07
C ARG A 94 6.08 -8.74 11.61
N ASN A 95 6.95 -9.32 10.78
CA ASN A 95 8.31 -9.70 11.20
C ASN A 95 9.31 -8.53 11.12
N THR A 96 8.82 -7.32 10.88
CA THR A 96 9.60 -6.09 10.81
C THR A 96 8.96 -5.03 11.69
N SER A 97 9.70 -3.98 12.00
CA SER A 97 9.19 -2.84 12.77
C SER A 97 9.84 -1.57 12.22
N ILE A 98 9.03 -0.54 12.01
CA ILE A 98 9.46 0.80 11.67
C ILE A 98 8.74 1.80 12.57
N ILE A 99 9.42 2.90 12.86
CA ILE A 99 8.88 4.04 13.57
C ILE A 99 8.59 5.09 12.50
N GLU A 100 7.32 5.20 12.09
CA GLU A 100 6.91 6.20 11.10
C GLU A 100 6.91 7.61 11.71
N ARG A 101 6.53 7.70 12.99
CA ARG A 101 6.54 8.94 13.76
C ARG A 101 6.86 8.64 15.22
N GLU A 102 7.73 9.45 15.83
CA GLU A 102 8.04 9.32 17.25
C GLU A 102 6.76 9.46 18.11
N GLY A 103 6.58 8.53 19.04
CA GLY A 103 5.42 8.49 19.94
C GLY A 103 4.21 7.72 19.41
N GLU A 104 4.21 7.28 18.15
CA GLU A 104 3.16 6.43 17.59
C GLU A 104 3.50 4.94 17.75
N PRO A 105 2.50 4.03 17.78
CA PRO A 105 2.74 2.59 17.80
C PRO A 105 3.58 2.14 16.60
N ASN A 106 4.57 1.28 16.86
CA ASN A 106 5.36 0.69 15.80
C ASN A 106 4.49 -0.15 14.86
N ILE A 107 4.69 0.02 13.56
CA ILE A 107 4.07 -0.82 12.54
C ILE A 107 5.14 -1.58 11.76
N GLY A 108 4.76 -2.70 11.16
CA GLY A 108 5.64 -3.43 10.25
C GLY A 108 5.94 -2.61 8.99
N LEU A 109 7.08 -2.86 8.35
CA LEU A 109 7.39 -2.32 7.02
C LEU A 109 6.20 -2.55 6.09
N TYR A 110 5.80 -1.53 5.34
CA TYR A 110 4.53 -1.50 4.65
C TYR A 110 4.62 -1.06 3.18
N ILE A 111 3.52 -1.31 2.47
CA ILE A 111 3.18 -0.72 1.18
C ILE A 111 1.94 0.15 1.40
N ASP A 112 1.96 1.40 0.94
CA ASP A 112 0.83 2.31 1.02
C ASP A 112 -0.17 2.05 -0.12
N ILE A 113 -1.44 1.90 0.24
CA ILE A 113 -2.49 1.48 -0.70
C ILE A 113 -3.60 2.53 -0.71
N PHE A 114 -3.50 3.44 -1.68
CA PHE A 114 -4.44 4.53 -1.83
C PHE A 114 -5.68 4.07 -2.64
N PRO A 115 -6.91 4.39 -2.18
CA PRO A 115 -8.11 4.07 -2.94
C PRO A 115 -8.29 5.02 -4.13
N LEU A 116 -8.38 4.48 -5.33
CA LEU A 116 -8.69 5.21 -6.55
C LEU A 116 -10.20 5.22 -6.78
N ASP A 117 -10.81 6.38 -6.53
CA ASP A 117 -12.25 6.59 -6.69
C ASP A 117 -12.62 6.97 -8.12
N ASN A 118 -13.78 6.47 -8.56
CA ASN A 118 -14.35 6.86 -9.85
C ASN A 118 -14.96 8.26 -9.73
N TYR A 119 -14.63 9.14 -10.65
CA TYR A 119 -15.35 10.39 -10.82
C TYR A 119 -16.65 10.14 -11.58
N ASN A 120 -17.80 10.44 -10.95
CA ASN A 120 -19.09 10.34 -11.62
C ASN A 120 -19.38 11.61 -12.42
N THR A 121 -19.21 11.55 -13.74
CA THR A 121 -19.47 12.64 -14.67
C THR A 121 -20.94 13.07 -14.74
N SER A 122 -21.89 12.22 -14.33
CA SER A 122 -23.33 12.56 -14.30
C SER A 122 -23.76 13.49 -13.16
N ARG A 123 -22.86 13.81 -12.22
CA ARG A 123 -23.10 14.73 -11.10
C ARG A 123 -22.22 15.99 -11.13
N GLY A 124 -21.44 16.18 -12.18
CA GLY A 124 -20.69 17.41 -12.39
C GLY A 124 -21.66 18.53 -12.79
N GLY A 125 -21.83 19.52 -11.91
CA GLY A 125 -22.48 20.78 -12.28
C GLY A 125 -21.78 21.33 -13.52
N VAL A 126 -22.59 21.73 -14.50
CA VAL A 126 -22.13 22.33 -15.75
C VAL A 126 -21.35 23.59 -15.38
N PHE A 127 -20.02 23.56 -15.54
CA PHE A 127 -19.22 24.78 -15.59
C PHE A 127 -19.40 25.36 -16.99
N ASN A 128 -20.49 26.11 -17.19
CA ASN A 128 -20.63 27.06 -18.28
C ASN A 128 -20.14 28.44 -17.81
#